data_AF-A0A7J7PLV5-F1
#
_entry.id   AF-A0A7J7PLV5-F1
#
_cell.length_a   1.000
_cell.length_b   1.000
_cell.length_c   1.000
_cell.angle_alpha   90.00
_cell.angle_beta   90.00
_cell.angle_gamma   90.00
#
_symmetry.space_group_name_H-M   'P 1'
#
loop_
_entity.id
_entity.type
_entity.pdbx_description
1 polymer ?
#
loop_
_entity_poly.entity_id
_entity_poly.type
_entity_poly.pdbx_seq_one_letter_code
_entity_poly.pdbx_strand_id
1 'polypeptide(L)'
;MVLLAAAAACVRAVHIALMAWVVLVPWVGSCDAALLHALMMPFLFLHWALNDDACCLTWLECTLRGVPVSSSFVHSLVSPVYKFPSEHAASSAVWAAAVGLWLVGLYRLTTVHAATLRQLASHLLRAWRQAMAPPRPHGIGDDDPA
;
A
#
# COMPACT_ATOMS: atom_id res chain seq x y z
N MET A 1 20.62 26.52 -16.90
CA MET A 1 21.09 25.11 -16.97
C MET A 1 21.01 24.41 -15.61
N VAL A 2 21.52 24.99 -14.51
CA VAL A 2 21.48 24.38 -13.15
C VAL A 2 20.06 24.05 -12.66
N LEU A 3 19.10 24.98 -12.82
CA LEU A 3 17.69 24.78 -12.41
C LEU A 3 17.00 23.60 -13.12
N LEU A 4 17.21 23.43 -14.43
CA LEU A 4 16.62 22.34 -15.21
C LEU A 4 17.19 20.98 -14.80
N ALA A 5 18.50 20.93 -14.52
CA ALA A 5 19.15 19.72 -14.02
C ALA A 5 18.62 19.31 -12.64
N ALA A 6 18.43 20.28 -11.73
CA ALA A 6 17.85 20.06 -10.42
C ALA A 6 16.40 19.56 -10.53
N ALA A 7 15.57 20.19 -11.38
CA ALA A 7 14.19 19.75 -11.61
C ALA A 7 14.12 18.31 -12.14
N ALA A 8 14.96 17.95 -13.12
CA ALA A 8 15.01 16.59 -13.64
C ALA A 8 15.45 15.57 -12.56
N ALA A 9 16.34 15.96 -11.64
CA ALA A 9 16.73 15.11 -10.52
C ALA A 9 15.59 14.91 -9.53
N CYS A 10 14.81 15.95 -9.23
CA CYS A 10 13.61 15.84 -8.39
C CYS A 10 12.59 14.87 -9.00
N VAL A 11 12.35 14.97 -10.30
CA VAL A 11 11.43 14.06 -11.01
C VAL A 11 11.90 12.61 -10.89
N ARG A 12 13.20 12.33 -11.10
CA ARG A 12 13.76 11.00 -10.91
C ARG A 12 13.62 10.51 -9.47
N ALA A 13 13.88 11.36 -8.49
CA ALA A 13 13.77 11.01 -7.07
C ALA A 13 12.34 10.63 -6.67
N VAL A 14 11.36 11.42 -7.10
CA VAL A 14 9.93 11.13 -6.87
C VAL A 14 9.54 9.79 -7.51
N HIS A 15 10.05 9.52 -8.70
CA HIS A 15 9.79 8.26 -9.40
C HIS A 15 10.35 7.04 -8.66
N ILE A 16 11.60 7.13 -8.22
CA ILE A 16 12.25 6.07 -7.44
C ILE A 16 11.48 5.87 -6.13
N ALA A 17 11.03 6.95 -5.48
CA ALA A 17 10.22 6.86 -4.27
C ALA A 17 8.89 6.13 -4.51
N LEU A 18 8.20 6.39 -5.64
CA LEU A 18 6.98 5.67 -6.03
C LEU A 18 7.24 4.18 -6.27
N MET A 19 8.32 3.84 -6.99
CA MET A 19 8.71 2.44 -7.22
C MET A 19 9.06 1.73 -5.91
N ALA A 20 9.83 2.38 -5.03
CA ALA A 20 10.15 1.85 -3.71
C ALA A 20 8.90 1.69 -2.85
N TRP A 21 7.95 2.62 -2.92
CA TRP A 21 6.68 2.56 -2.20
C TRP A 21 5.86 1.33 -2.56
N VAL A 22 5.77 0.98 -3.86
CA VAL A 22 5.09 -0.25 -4.32
C VAL A 22 5.65 -1.50 -3.65
N VAL A 23 6.98 -1.57 -3.49
CA VAL A 23 7.69 -2.73 -2.93
C VAL A 23 7.66 -2.75 -1.40
N LEU A 24 7.81 -1.59 -0.75
CA LEU A 24 8.03 -1.51 0.69
C LEU A 24 6.73 -1.50 1.50
N VAL A 25 5.68 -0.84 1.02
CA VAL A 25 4.43 -0.65 1.80
C VAL A 25 3.72 -1.94 2.21
N PRO A 26 3.68 -3.01 1.40
CA PRO A 26 3.15 -4.30 1.84
C PRO A 26 3.77 -4.79 3.15
N TRP A 27 5.01 -4.40 3.44
CA TRP A 27 5.75 -4.77 4.64
C TRP A 27 5.64 -3.73 5.77
N VAL A 28 5.18 -2.52 5.48
CA VAL A 28 5.05 -1.44 6.47
C VAL A 28 3.83 -1.68 7.35
N GLY A 29 4.02 -1.72 8.67
CA GLY A 29 2.99 -2.01 9.69
C GLY A 29 1.75 -1.08 9.73
N SER A 30 1.68 -0.02 8.92
CA SER A 30 0.59 0.96 8.98
C SER A 30 -0.62 0.55 8.12
N CYS A 31 -1.82 0.64 8.69
CA CYS A 31 -3.05 0.31 8.00
C CYS A 31 -3.39 1.33 6.89
N ASP A 32 -3.12 2.61 7.13
CA ASP A 32 -3.42 3.69 6.17
C ASP A 32 -2.56 3.55 4.91
N ALA A 33 -1.26 3.25 5.05
CA ALA A 33 -0.41 2.99 3.90
C ALA A 33 -0.85 1.73 3.14
N ALA A 34 -1.26 0.66 3.84
CA ALA A 34 -1.76 -0.55 3.21
C ALA A 34 -3.07 -0.31 2.45
N LEU A 35 -3.97 0.53 2.98
CA LEU A 35 -5.20 0.95 2.29
C LEU A 35 -4.88 1.75 1.03
N LEU A 36 -3.99 2.75 1.14
CA LEU A 36 -3.58 3.55 -0.02
C LEU A 36 -2.89 2.68 -1.08
N HIS A 37 -2.05 1.73 -0.67
CA HIS A 37 -1.45 0.73 -1.57
C HIS A 37 -2.50 -0.12 -2.27
N ALA A 38 -3.43 -0.70 -1.53
CA ALA A 38 -4.50 -1.52 -2.09
C ALA A 38 -5.35 -0.77 -3.14
N LEU A 39 -5.62 0.53 -2.91
CA LEU A 39 -6.37 1.38 -3.82
C LEU A 39 -5.58 1.80 -5.06
N MET A 40 -4.29 2.13 -4.92
CA MET A 40 -3.47 2.65 -6.02
C MET A 40 -2.93 1.57 -6.96
N MET A 41 -2.66 0.36 -6.45
CA MET A 41 -2.05 -0.72 -7.24
C MET A 41 -2.84 -1.09 -8.51
N PRO A 42 -4.18 -1.21 -8.51
CA PRO A 42 -4.94 -1.46 -9.74
C PRO A 42 -4.74 -0.39 -10.82
N PHE A 43 -4.65 0.89 -10.42
CA PHE A 43 -4.38 1.98 -11.35
C PHE A 43 -2.95 1.95 -11.89
N LEU A 44 -1.98 1.56 -11.06
CA LEU A 44 -0.60 1.36 -11.50
C LEU A 44 -0.47 0.17 -12.47
N PHE A 45 -1.17 -0.95 -12.20
CA PHE A 45 -1.23 -2.08 -13.13
C PHE A 45 -1.85 -1.67 -14.46
N LEU A 46 -2.98 -0.96 -14.43
CA LEU A 46 -3.61 -0.46 -15.65
C LEU A 46 -2.69 0.50 -16.40
N HIS A 47 -1.99 1.37 -15.66
CA HIS A 47 -1.05 2.31 -16.23
C HIS A 47 0.10 1.60 -16.96
N TRP A 48 0.70 0.57 -16.35
CA TRP A 48 1.78 -0.23 -16.95
C TRP A 48 1.29 -1.14 -18.07
N ALA A 49 0.06 -1.65 -17.99
CA ALA A 49 -0.52 -2.50 -19.03
C ALA A 49 -0.89 -1.70 -20.30
N LEU A 50 -1.27 -0.43 -20.14
CA LEU A 50 -1.69 0.42 -21.26
C LEU A 50 -0.60 1.37 -21.78
N ASN A 51 0.46 1.63 -21.01
CA ASN A 51 1.55 2.54 -21.42
C ASN A 51 2.90 1.82 -21.34
N ASP A 52 3.67 1.86 -22.44
CA ASP A 52 5.01 1.26 -22.61
C ASP A 52 6.08 1.91 -21.69
N ASP A 53 6.09 1.56 -20.39
CA ASP A 53 7.03 2.00 -19.35
C ASP A 53 7.15 3.55 -19.17
N ALA A 54 6.35 4.31 -19.91
CA ALA A 54 6.42 5.76 -20.02
C ALA A 54 5.24 6.39 -19.29
N CYS A 55 5.49 6.94 -18.11
CA CYS A 55 4.49 7.69 -17.36
C CYS A 55 4.65 9.21 -17.53
N CYS A 56 3.76 10.00 -16.94
CA CYS A 56 3.83 11.46 -16.99
C CYS A 56 5.16 12.04 -16.48
N LEU A 57 5.75 11.43 -15.43
CA LEU A 57 7.04 11.83 -14.89
C LEU A 57 8.20 11.44 -15.83
N THR A 58 8.07 10.37 -16.62
CA THR A 58 9.06 10.02 -17.67
C THR A 58 9.06 11.05 -18.78
N TRP A 59 7.86 11.45 -19.24
CA TRP A 59 7.71 12.51 -20.22
C TRP A 59 8.24 13.85 -19.70
N LEU A 60 7.92 14.19 -18.45
CA LEU A 60 8.45 15.40 -17.80
C LEU A 60 9.98 15.38 -17.69
N GLU A 61 10.57 14.25 -17.31
CA GLU A 61 12.03 14.08 -17.31
C GLU A 61 12.61 14.34 -18.71
N CYS A 62 12.05 13.69 -19.73
CA CYS A 62 12.49 13.81 -21.12
C CYS A 62 12.41 15.25 -21.62
N THR A 63 11.31 15.95 -21.34
CA THR A 63 11.14 17.36 -21.69
C THR A 63 12.16 18.24 -20.99
N LEU A 64 12.41 18.03 -19.69
CA LEU A 64 13.39 18.83 -18.92
C LEU A 64 14.84 18.60 -19.40
N ARG A 65 15.15 17.40 -19.88
CA ARG A 65 16.49 17.01 -20.35
C ARG A 65 16.70 17.17 -21.86
N GLY A 66 15.63 17.31 -22.65
CA GLY A 66 15.68 17.33 -24.10
C GLY A 66 16.10 15.98 -24.72
N VAL A 67 15.74 14.85 -24.09
CA VAL A 67 16.13 13.50 -24.54
C VAL A 67 14.91 12.65 -24.91
N PRO A 68 15.05 11.67 -25.82
CA PRO A 68 13.96 10.74 -26.13
C PRO A 68 13.63 9.83 -24.93
N VAL A 69 12.41 9.28 -24.91
CA VAL A 69 11.93 8.38 -23.85
C VAL A 69 12.81 7.13 -23.68
N SER A 70 13.37 6.61 -24.77
CA SER A 70 14.30 5.48 -24.75
C SER A 70 15.58 5.75 -23.95
N SER A 71 15.93 7.02 -23.75
CA SER A 71 17.09 7.47 -22.95
C SER A 71 16.68 8.01 -21.57
N SER A 72 15.41 7.86 -21.19
CA SER A 72 14.94 8.22 -19.85
C SER A 72 15.49 7.25 -18.81
N PHE A 73 15.60 7.74 -17.56
CA PHE A 73 16.05 6.90 -16.47
C PHE A 73 15.10 5.72 -16.24
N VAL A 74 13.79 5.99 -16.27
CA VAL A 74 12.77 4.96 -16.06
C VAL A 74 12.83 3.90 -17.14
N HIS A 75 12.96 4.30 -18.41
CA HIS A 75 13.13 3.32 -19.49
C HIS A 75 14.40 2.48 -19.27
N SER A 76 15.51 3.06 -18.85
CA SER A 76 16.73 2.26 -18.56
C SER A 76 16.57 1.27 -17.40
N LEU A 77 15.72 1.60 -16.42
CA LEU A 77 15.48 0.78 -15.23
C LEU A 77 14.44 -0.31 -15.49
N VAL A 78 13.36 0.05 -16.20
CA VAL A 78 12.13 -0.73 -16.35
C VAL A 78 12.11 -1.51 -17.68
N SER A 79 12.65 -0.94 -18.76
CA SER A 79 12.66 -1.62 -20.07
C SER A 79 13.34 -3.00 -20.04
N PRO A 80 14.44 -3.23 -19.28
CA PRO A 80 15.00 -4.58 -19.16
C PRO A 80 14.00 -5.54 -18.53
N VAL A 81 13.18 -5.08 -17.59
CA VAL A 81 12.21 -5.91 -16.86
C VAL A 81 11.01 -6.29 -17.74
N TYR A 82 10.59 -5.39 -18.64
CA TYR A 82 9.38 -5.55 -19.46
C TYR A 82 9.64 -6.05 -20.90
N LYS A 83 10.73 -5.65 -21.55
CA LYS A 83 11.02 -5.97 -22.97
C LYS A 83 11.92 -7.20 -23.13
N PHE A 84 11.47 -8.36 -22.64
CA PHE A 84 12.07 -9.64 -23.03
C PHE A 84 11.13 -10.45 -23.93
N PRO A 85 11.20 -10.30 -25.27
CA PRO A 85 10.46 -11.13 -26.20
C PRO A 85 10.86 -12.62 -26.15
N SER A 86 12.08 -12.94 -25.71
CA SER A 86 12.62 -14.31 -25.65
C SER A 86 12.60 -14.95 -24.27
N GLU A 87 12.25 -14.20 -23.21
CA GLU A 87 12.26 -14.67 -21.80
C GLU A 87 10.91 -14.38 -21.14
N HIS A 88 9.82 -14.96 -21.67
CA HIS A 88 8.47 -14.84 -21.11
C HIS A 88 8.40 -15.12 -19.59
N ALA A 89 9.31 -15.94 -19.07
CA ALA A 89 9.42 -16.25 -17.65
C ALA A 89 9.78 -15.02 -16.79
N ALA A 90 10.68 -14.15 -17.24
CA ALA A 90 11.13 -12.98 -16.47
C ALA A 90 10.02 -11.93 -16.34
N SER A 91 9.37 -11.59 -17.46
CA SER A 91 8.23 -10.66 -17.46
C SER A 91 7.06 -11.19 -16.62
N SER A 92 6.75 -12.50 -16.74
CA SER A 92 5.70 -13.13 -15.93
C SER A 92 6.04 -13.14 -14.44
N ALA A 93 7.32 -13.33 -14.08
CA ALA A 93 7.75 -13.29 -12.69
C ALA A 93 7.58 -11.90 -12.06
N VAL A 94 7.81 -10.83 -12.83
CA VAL A 94 7.63 -9.44 -12.35
C VAL A 94 6.16 -9.16 -12.10
N TRP A 95 5.29 -9.52 -13.05
CA TRP A 95 3.85 -9.39 -12.88
C TRP A 95 3.34 -10.23 -11.69
N ALA A 96 3.81 -11.48 -11.56
CA ALA A 96 3.48 -12.33 -10.42
C ALA A 96 3.95 -11.73 -9.10
N ALA A 97 5.15 -11.15 -9.05
CA ALA A 97 5.66 -10.46 -7.87
C ALA A 97 4.83 -9.22 -7.54
N ALA A 98 4.48 -8.41 -8.53
CA ALA A 98 3.69 -7.19 -8.33
C ALA A 98 2.26 -7.51 -7.85
N VAL A 99 1.62 -8.51 -8.45
CA VAL A 99 0.31 -9.03 -7.99
C VAL A 99 0.45 -9.65 -6.60
N GLY A 100 1.50 -10.43 -6.34
CA GLY A 100 1.77 -11.01 -5.02
C GLY A 100 1.91 -9.93 -3.93
N LEU A 101 2.66 -8.87 -4.20
CA LEU A 101 2.80 -7.72 -3.29
C LEU A 101 1.46 -7.03 -3.02
N TRP A 102 0.62 -6.89 -4.04
CA TRP A 102 -0.73 -6.35 -3.88
C TRP A 102 -1.62 -7.27 -3.03
N LEU A 103 -1.58 -8.58 -3.26
CA LEU A 103 -2.32 -9.56 -2.45
C LEU A 103 -1.86 -9.57 -0.99
N VAL A 104 -0.56 -9.41 -0.71
CA VAL A 104 -0.04 -9.24 0.66
C VAL A 104 -0.61 -7.97 1.29
N GLY A 105 -0.64 -6.85 0.56
CA GLY A 105 -1.27 -5.61 1.02
C GLY A 105 -2.75 -5.78 1.36
N LEU A 106 -3.51 -6.45 0.49
CA LEU A 106 -4.93 -6.77 0.70
C LEU A 106 -5.15 -7.68 1.92
N TYR A 107 -4.36 -8.74 2.06
CA TYR A 107 -4.43 -9.64 3.20
C TYR A 107 -4.21 -8.91 4.53
N ARG A 108 -3.26 -7.98 4.57
CA ARG A 108 -3.01 -7.17 5.76
C ARG A 108 -4.18 -6.24 6.08
N LEU A 109 -4.81 -5.66 5.08
CA LEU A 109 -5.99 -4.83 5.30
C LEU A 109 -7.16 -5.63 5.92
N THR A 110 -7.40 -6.85 5.42
CA THR A 110 -8.49 -7.70 5.96
C THR A 110 -8.22 -8.17 7.39
N THR A 111 -6.96 -8.50 7.73
CA THR A 111 -6.60 -8.91 9.08
C THR A 111 -6.73 -7.79 10.10
N VAL A 112 -6.32 -6.56 9.75
CA VAL A 112 -6.50 -5.40 10.62
C VAL A 112 -7.98 -5.07 10.81
N HIS A 113 -8.77 -5.03 9.73
CA HIS A 113 -10.20 -4.73 9.83
C HIS A 113 -10.95 -5.79 10.67
N ALA A 114 -10.62 -7.07 10.48
CA ALA A 114 -11.16 -8.15 11.30
C ALA A 114 -10.77 -8.01 12.79
N ALA A 115 -9.54 -7.59 13.09
CA ALA A 115 -9.11 -7.34 14.47
C ALA A 115 -9.90 -6.20 15.12
N THR A 116 -10.12 -5.09 14.40
CA THR A 116 -10.92 -3.96 14.89
C THR A 116 -12.37 -4.36 15.19
N LEU A 117 -13.01 -5.12 14.29
CA LEU A 117 -14.37 -5.62 14.50
C LEU A 117 -14.47 -6.55 15.70
N ARG A 118 -13.50 -7.47 15.88
CA ARG A 118 -13.42 -8.34 17.06
C ARG A 118 -13.27 -7.54 18.35
N GLN A 119 -12.43 -6.51 18.33
CA GLN A 119 -12.21 -5.66 19.49
C GLN A 119 -13.50 -4.92 19.87
N LEU A 120 -14.16 -4.27 18.91
CA LEU A 120 -15.44 -3.60 19.11
C LEU A 120 -16.50 -4.56 19.67
N ALA A 121 -16.65 -5.74 19.06
CA ALA A 121 -17.57 -6.76 19.53
C ALA A 121 -17.28 -7.17 21.00
N SER A 122 -16.01 -7.30 21.38
CA SER A 122 -15.62 -7.62 22.76
C SER A 122 -15.98 -6.51 23.76
N HIS A 123 -15.88 -5.23 23.37
CA HIS A 123 -16.27 -4.11 24.21
C HIS A 123 -17.79 -4.05 24.39
N LEU A 124 -18.54 -4.22 23.30
CA LEU A 124 -20.01 -4.26 23.34
C LEU A 124 -20.53 -5.42 24.19
N LEU A 125 -19.93 -6.61 24.04
CA LEU A 125 -20.30 -7.78 24.83
C LEU A 125 -20.02 -7.55 26.33
N ARG A 126 -18.87 -6.94 26.68
CA ARG A 126 -18.54 -6.59 28.06
C ARG A 126 -19.53 -5.57 28.64
N ALA A 127 -19.84 -4.52 27.90
CA ALA A 127 -20.80 -3.49 28.32
C ALA A 127 -22.20 -4.07 28.51
N TRP A 128 -22.66 -4.92 27.58
CA TRP A 128 -23.95 -5.61 27.68
C TRP A 128 -24.01 -6.53 28.90
N ARG A 129 -22.96 -7.32 29.17
CA ARG A 129 -22.88 -8.18 30.36
C ARG A 129 -22.95 -7.39 31.66
N GLN A 130 -22.35 -6.20 31.70
CA GLN A 130 -22.40 -5.32 32.87
C GLN A 130 -23.79 -4.70 33.06
N ALA A 131 -24.46 -4.31 31.97
CA ALA A 131 -25.82 -3.76 32.01
C ALA A 131 -26.88 -4.79 32.39
N MET A 132 -26.69 -6.05 31.99
CA MET A 132 -27.60 -7.17 32.29
C MET A 132 -27.25 -7.92 33.58
N ALA A 133 -26.21 -7.49 34.31
CA ALA A 133 -25.87 -8.11 35.58
C ALA A 133 -27.01 -7.85 36.59
N PRO A 134 -27.50 -8.87 37.30
CA PRO A 134 -28.52 -8.67 38.32
C PRO A 134 -28.00 -7.68 39.37
N PRO A 135 -28.88 -6.84 39.95
CA PRO A 135 -28.50 -5.95 41.03
C PRO A 135 -27.81 -6.79 42.12
N ARG A 136 -26.66 -6.31 42.60
CA ARG A 136 -25.97 -6.99 43.70
C ARG A 136 -26.96 -7.11 44.84
N PRO A 137 -27.09 -8.29 45.47
CA PRO A 137 -27.90 -8.39 46.67
C PRO A 137 -27.42 -7.29 47.61
N HIS A 138 -28.31 -6.36 47.95
CA HIS A 138 -28.07 -5.50 49.08
C HIS A 138 -27.86 -6.47 50.23
N GLY A 139 -26.65 -6.46 50.79
CA GLY A 139 -26.39 -7.14 52.05
C GLY A 139 -27.48 -6.63 52.98
N ILE A 140 -28.40 -7.52 53.32
CA ILE A 140 -29.24 -7.33 54.49
C ILE A 140 -28.20 -7.11 55.57
N GLY A 141 -28.13 -5.89 56.08
CA GLY A 141 -27.30 -5.60 57.23
C GLY A 141 -27.66 -6.65 58.25
N ASP A 142 -26.64 -7.33 58.78
CA ASP A 142 -26.80 -8.09 60.00
C ASP A 142 -27.30 -7.07 61.03
N ASP A 143 -28.63 -7.01 61.18
CA ASP A 143 -29.30 -6.30 62.25
C ASP A 143 -28.84 -7.02 63.52
N ASP A 144 -27.81 -6.43 64.13
CA ASP A 144 -27.19 -6.85 65.38
C ASP A 144 -28.28 -6.95 66.47
N PRO A 145 -28.62 -8.16 66.95
CA PRO A 145 -29.56 -8.31 68.04
C PRO A 145 -28.79 -8.47 69.35
N ALA A 146 -28.72 -7.38 70.14
CA ALA A 146 -28.93 -7.30 71.60
C ALA A 146 -28.18 -6.13 72.24
#